data_AF-A0A919N5I2-F1
#
_entry.id   AF-A0A919N5I2-F1
#
_cell.length_a   1.000
_cell.length_b   1.000
_cell.length_c   1.000
_cell.angle_alpha   90.00
_cell.angle_beta   90.00
_cell.angle_gamma   90.00
#
_symmetry.space_group_name_H-M   'P 1'
#
loop_
_entity.id
_entity.type
_entity.pdbx_description
1 polymer ?
#
loop_
_entity_poly.entity_id
_entity_poly.type
_entity_poly.pdbx_seq_one_letter_code
_entity_poly.pdbx_strand_id
1 'polypeptide(L)'
;MAAALVGCAQQAHRGDPEPSGPMETPPSGPTASQPTAQTTDGDHGWFETNGELTGGFCLTWIAGTAPGQVMQKLGGRRLGTTGWGPDWASFSGRRRGEAVMAVAAMSGWSLVVEDNGILGLRDDLLERLSTRTTVVSHYRNVEQDSRFALVKNGDIQVAFDPYDPGDRTGSHPDMLLAAMRAAGFATDGQGSDDADATELAFALTERLTRVPMTTALLHAATYIVTAVYDADTAAWEQENPDPGLQPAG
;
A
#
# COMPACT_ATOMS: atom_id res chain seq x y z
N MET A 1 -9.03 22.06 -7.01
CA MET A 1 -7.62 21.95 -6.62
C MET A 1 -7.14 20.65 -7.25
N ALA A 2 -6.30 20.73 -8.27
CA ALA A 2 -6.06 19.66 -9.23
C ALA A 2 -5.19 18.56 -8.60
N ALA A 3 -5.71 17.32 -8.56
CA ALA A 3 -4.91 16.13 -8.30
C ALA A 3 -4.06 15.85 -9.54
N ALA A 4 -2.74 15.85 -9.38
CA ALA A 4 -1.82 15.47 -10.43
C ALA A 4 -1.87 13.93 -10.57
N LEU A 5 -2.48 13.46 -11.65
CA LEU A 5 -2.37 12.08 -12.09
C LEU A 5 -0.94 11.86 -12.62
N VAL A 6 -0.10 11.17 -11.85
CA VAL A 6 1.22 10.71 -12.32
C VAL A 6 1.05 9.29 -12.85
N GLY A 7 1.25 9.14 -14.16
CA GLY A 7 1.22 7.86 -14.84
C GLY A 7 2.52 7.09 -14.63
N CYS A 8 2.44 5.91 -14.03
CA CYS A 8 3.51 4.92 -14.10
C CYS A 8 3.53 4.27 -15.49
N ALA A 9 4.45 4.71 -16.36
CA ALA A 9 4.82 4.02 -17.59
C ALA A 9 6.12 3.24 -17.37
N GLN A 10 6.04 1.92 -17.49
CA GLN A 10 7.17 1.00 -17.37
C GLN A 10 7.88 0.89 -18.73
N GLN A 11 9.15 1.29 -18.81
CA GLN A 11 9.95 1.19 -20.04
C GLN A 11 10.51 -0.21 -20.22
N ALA A 12 10.21 -0.81 -21.37
CA ALA A 12 10.81 -2.04 -21.87
C ALA A 12 12.25 -1.80 -22.37
N HIS A 13 13.20 -2.57 -21.85
CA HIS A 13 14.58 -2.60 -22.32
C HIS A 13 14.68 -3.19 -23.74
N ARG A 14 15.29 -2.44 -24.68
CA ARG A 14 15.85 -2.97 -25.93
C ARG A 14 17.33 -3.28 -25.72
N GLY A 15 17.76 -4.43 -26.23
CA GLY A 15 19.14 -4.94 -26.14
C GLY A 15 20.07 -4.55 -27.29
N ASP A 16 21.29 -5.11 -27.15
CA ASP A 16 22.40 -5.34 -28.08
C ASP A 16 23.70 -4.55 -27.75
N PRO A 17 24.90 -5.06 -28.11
CA PRO A 17 25.50 -6.36 -27.75
C PRO A 17 26.93 -6.21 -27.15
N GLU A 18 27.52 -7.34 -26.71
CA GLU A 18 28.87 -7.51 -26.14
C GLU A 18 30.06 -6.93 -26.95
N PRO A 19 31.24 -6.81 -26.29
CA PRO A 19 32.38 -7.60 -26.76
C PRO A 19 33.27 -8.26 -25.67
N SER A 20 33.33 -9.60 -25.68
CA SER A 20 34.54 -10.48 -25.70
C SER A 20 35.87 -10.03 -25.05
N GLY A 21 36.14 -10.52 -23.81
CA GLY A 21 37.34 -11.29 -23.35
C GLY A 21 38.72 -10.62 -23.10
N PRO A 22 39.70 -11.35 -22.51
CA PRO A 22 39.71 -11.97 -21.16
C PRO A 22 41.03 -11.71 -20.37
N MET A 23 41.07 -11.93 -19.05
CA MET A 23 42.29 -12.42 -18.32
C MET A 23 41.96 -12.88 -16.87
N GLU A 24 42.27 -14.14 -16.56
CA GLU A 24 42.17 -14.79 -15.23
C GLU A 24 43.37 -14.44 -14.31
N THR A 25 43.25 -14.28 -12.98
CA THR A 25 43.40 -15.27 -11.87
C THR A 25 43.77 -14.48 -10.56
N PRO A 26 43.81 -14.99 -9.30
CA PRO A 26 43.44 -16.31 -8.71
C PRO A 26 42.50 -16.19 -7.46
N PRO A 27 42.08 -17.29 -6.77
CA PRO A 27 41.00 -17.26 -5.78
C PRO A 27 41.49 -16.88 -4.36
N SER A 28 40.73 -16.02 -3.68
CA SER A 28 40.84 -15.81 -2.23
C SER A 28 39.69 -16.54 -1.53
N GLY A 29 40.02 -17.20 -0.40
CA GLY A 29 39.17 -18.14 0.33
C GLY A 29 37.88 -17.55 0.93
N PRO A 30 37.09 -18.37 1.65
CA PRO A 30 35.76 -17.99 2.09
C PRO A 30 35.83 -16.88 3.13
N THR A 31 35.46 -15.66 2.72
CA THR A 31 35.10 -14.60 3.65
C THR A 31 33.88 -15.07 4.42
N ALA A 32 34.02 -15.17 5.74
CA ALA A 32 32.95 -15.50 6.66
C ALA A 32 31.72 -14.63 6.34
N SER A 33 30.61 -15.28 6.02
CA SER A 33 29.32 -14.63 5.86
C SER A 33 29.04 -13.81 7.12
N GLN A 34 28.92 -12.49 6.96
CA GLN A 34 28.40 -11.65 8.02
C GLN A 34 26.98 -12.14 8.36
N PRO A 35 26.57 -12.09 9.64
CA PRO A 35 25.21 -12.47 10.00
C PRO A 35 24.25 -11.54 9.24
N THR A 36 23.35 -12.11 8.45
CA THR A 36 22.18 -11.37 7.95
C THR A 36 21.48 -10.80 9.17
N ALA A 37 21.35 -9.47 9.23
CA ALA A 37 20.57 -8.80 10.25
C ALA A 37 19.19 -9.47 10.29
N GLN A 38 18.90 -10.17 11.37
CA GLN A 38 17.57 -10.65 11.64
C GLN A 38 16.75 -9.41 11.96
N THR A 39 16.03 -8.88 10.97
CA THR A 39 15.00 -7.88 11.20
C THR A 39 13.99 -8.48 12.16
N THR A 40 13.94 -7.93 13.37
CA THR A 40 12.90 -8.26 14.32
C THR A 40 11.55 -7.78 13.77
N ASP A 41 10.51 -8.60 13.88
CA ASP A 41 9.17 -8.37 13.31
C ASP A 41 8.53 -7.00 13.67
N GLY A 42 9.10 -6.25 14.63
CA GLY A 42 8.62 -4.93 15.05
C GLY A 42 9.30 -3.72 14.41
N ASP A 43 10.38 -3.90 13.62
CA ASP A 43 11.13 -2.77 13.05
C ASP A 43 10.64 -2.38 11.65
N HIS A 44 9.64 -3.08 11.11
CA HIS A 44 9.03 -2.88 9.78
C HIS A 44 9.98 -2.84 8.57
N GLY A 45 11.30 -2.90 8.75
CA GLY A 45 12.31 -2.98 7.68
C GLY A 45 12.23 -4.25 6.82
N TRP A 46 11.30 -5.16 7.13
CA TRP A 46 10.88 -6.19 6.20
C TRP A 46 10.32 -5.59 4.90
N PHE A 47 9.75 -4.38 4.94
CA PHE A 47 9.17 -3.73 3.77
C PHE A 47 10.24 -3.45 2.70
N GLU A 48 11.36 -2.84 3.08
CA GLU A 48 12.47 -2.53 2.16
C GLU A 48 13.20 -3.79 1.63
N THR A 49 13.04 -4.93 2.32
CA THR A 49 13.71 -6.19 1.97
C THR A 49 12.79 -7.23 1.34
N ASN A 50 11.48 -7.01 1.35
CA ASN A 50 10.47 -7.92 0.81
C ASN A 50 9.65 -7.22 -0.29
N GLY A 51 10.00 -7.51 -1.55
CA GLY A 51 9.56 -6.80 -2.74
C GLY A 51 8.08 -6.87 -3.12
N GLU A 52 7.22 -7.45 -2.28
CA GLU A 52 5.80 -7.69 -2.61
C GLU A 52 4.95 -6.42 -2.56
N LEU A 53 5.39 -5.36 -1.86
CA LEU A 53 4.71 -4.07 -1.77
C LEU A 53 5.61 -2.88 -2.16
N THR A 54 6.84 -3.14 -2.60
CA THR A 54 7.83 -2.10 -2.93
C THR A 54 7.48 -1.30 -4.19
N GLY A 55 6.59 -1.84 -5.04
CA GLY A 55 6.05 -1.15 -6.22
C GLY A 55 5.01 -0.06 -5.89
N GLY A 56 4.68 0.11 -4.61
CA GLY A 56 3.64 1.00 -4.12
C GLY A 56 2.41 0.22 -3.65
N PHE A 57 1.68 0.79 -2.71
CA PHE A 57 0.51 0.13 -2.12
C PHE A 57 -0.51 1.14 -1.60
N CYS A 58 -1.74 0.65 -1.42
CA CYS A 58 -2.68 1.21 -0.46
C CYS A 58 -3.22 0.11 0.46
N LEU A 59 -3.03 0.29 1.77
CA LEU A 59 -3.54 -0.61 2.80
C LEU A 59 -4.64 0.11 3.59
N THR A 60 -5.87 -0.37 3.46
CA THR A 60 -7.04 0.23 4.12
C THR A 60 -7.65 -0.75 5.11
N TRP A 61 -7.60 -0.38 6.39
CA TRP A 61 -8.14 -1.14 7.52
C TRP A 61 -9.54 -0.63 7.86
N ILE A 62 -10.54 -1.52 7.96
CA ILE A 62 -11.93 -1.19 8.31
C ILE A 62 -12.36 -1.95 9.55
N ALA A 63 -12.65 -1.24 10.64
CA ALA A 63 -12.99 -1.87 11.92
C ALA A 63 -14.34 -2.59 11.86
N GLY A 64 -14.43 -3.77 12.48
CA GLY A 64 -15.68 -4.48 12.75
C GLY A 64 -16.58 -4.78 11.55
N THR A 65 -16.08 -4.65 10.32
CA THR A 65 -16.84 -4.85 9.09
C THR A 65 -16.31 -6.09 8.40
N ALA A 66 -17.19 -7.03 8.03
CA ALA A 66 -16.76 -8.29 7.41
C ALA A 66 -16.27 -8.05 5.96
N PRO A 67 -15.32 -8.86 5.43
CA PRO A 67 -14.77 -8.66 4.09
C PRO A 67 -15.82 -8.57 2.97
N GLY A 68 -16.87 -9.39 3.04
CA GLY A 68 -17.97 -9.34 2.07
C GLY A 68 -18.77 -8.03 2.11
N GLN A 69 -18.92 -7.41 3.29
CA GLN A 69 -19.56 -6.10 3.44
C GLN A 69 -18.64 -4.97 2.96
N VAL A 70 -17.33 -5.09 3.20
CA VAL A 70 -16.34 -4.17 2.64
C VAL A 70 -16.40 -4.20 1.11
N MET A 71 -16.39 -5.39 0.49
CA MET A 71 -16.54 -5.54 -0.96
C MET A 71 -17.82 -4.88 -1.50
N GLN A 72 -18.95 -5.00 -0.79
CA GLN A 72 -20.18 -4.31 -1.16
C GLN A 72 -20.04 -2.78 -1.07
N LYS A 73 -19.41 -2.25 -0.01
CA LYS A 73 -19.16 -0.81 0.13
C LYS A 73 -18.21 -0.27 -0.95
N LEU A 74 -17.25 -1.08 -1.39
CA LEU A 74 -16.39 -0.78 -2.54
C LEU A 74 -17.16 -0.72 -3.87
N GLY A 75 -18.37 -1.29 -3.95
CA GLY A 75 -19.05 -1.51 -5.22
C GLY A 75 -18.41 -2.63 -6.04
N GLY A 76 -17.70 -3.54 -5.37
CA GLY A 76 -16.84 -4.52 -6.00
C GLY A 76 -17.53 -5.79 -6.47
N ARG A 77 -17.07 -6.33 -7.60
CA ARG A 77 -17.45 -7.64 -8.15
C ARG A 77 -16.41 -8.68 -7.76
N ARG A 78 -16.83 -9.74 -7.08
CA ARG A 78 -15.95 -10.85 -6.68
C ARG A 78 -15.36 -11.55 -7.90
N LEU A 79 -14.03 -11.69 -7.92
CA LEU A 79 -13.29 -12.46 -8.93
C LEU A 79 -12.91 -13.86 -8.41
N GLY A 80 -12.68 -14.00 -7.11
CA GLY A 80 -12.24 -15.26 -6.54
C GLY A 80 -11.74 -15.12 -5.10
N THR A 81 -10.88 -16.04 -4.71
CA THR A 81 -10.11 -15.97 -3.46
C THR A 81 -8.68 -16.37 -3.73
N THR A 82 -7.74 -15.78 -3.00
CA THR A 82 -6.31 -16.06 -3.16
C THR A 82 -5.58 -15.99 -1.82
N GLY A 83 -4.39 -16.60 -1.77
CA GLY A 83 -3.40 -16.34 -0.72
C GLY A 83 -2.51 -15.15 -1.10
N TRP A 84 -1.70 -14.69 -0.15
CA TRP A 84 -0.70 -13.64 -0.40
C TRP A 84 0.54 -14.19 -1.12
N GLY A 85 1.20 -13.37 -1.94
CA GLY A 85 2.41 -13.73 -2.68
C GLY A 85 2.18 -14.03 -4.18
N PRO A 86 2.82 -15.05 -4.77
CA PRO A 86 2.73 -15.32 -6.23
C PRO A 86 1.30 -15.50 -6.76
N ASP A 87 0.40 -16.03 -5.93
CA ASP A 87 -1.01 -16.22 -6.29
C ASP A 87 -1.76 -14.88 -6.34
N TRP A 88 -1.37 -13.88 -5.54
CA TRP A 88 -1.90 -12.52 -5.62
C TRP A 88 -1.47 -11.81 -6.90
N ALA A 89 -0.22 -11.99 -7.34
CA ALA A 89 0.28 -11.41 -8.59
C ALA A 89 -0.53 -11.86 -9.83
N SER A 90 -1.18 -13.03 -9.75
CA SER A 90 -2.08 -13.52 -10.81
C SER A 90 -3.40 -12.72 -10.90
N PHE A 91 -3.77 -12.03 -9.82
CA PHE A 91 -4.97 -11.19 -9.73
C PHE A 91 -4.68 -9.69 -9.84
N SER A 92 -3.52 -9.21 -9.39
CA SER A 92 -3.15 -7.78 -9.44
C SER A 92 -2.87 -7.25 -10.85
N GLY A 93 -2.98 -8.10 -11.88
CA GLY A 93 -2.96 -7.67 -13.28
C GLY A 93 -4.01 -6.61 -13.59
N ARG A 94 -3.63 -5.60 -14.39
CA ARG A 94 -4.51 -4.50 -14.77
C ARG A 94 -5.68 -4.99 -15.62
N ARG A 95 -6.90 -4.60 -15.25
CA ARG A 95 -8.14 -4.90 -15.98
C ARG A 95 -8.73 -3.59 -16.48
N ARG A 96 -9.16 -3.58 -17.74
CA ARG A 96 -9.60 -2.34 -18.39
C ARG A 96 -10.73 -1.67 -17.59
N GLY A 97 -10.50 -0.44 -17.14
CA GLY A 97 -11.44 0.37 -16.35
C GLY A 97 -11.77 -0.19 -14.97
N GLU A 98 -11.00 -1.15 -14.46
CA GLU A 98 -11.23 -1.77 -13.16
C GLU A 98 -9.94 -1.83 -12.33
N ALA A 99 -10.01 -1.34 -11.09
CA ALA A 99 -9.00 -1.63 -10.08
C ALA A 99 -9.26 -3.01 -9.47
N VAL A 100 -8.20 -3.78 -9.22
CA VAL A 100 -8.29 -5.06 -8.50
C VAL A 100 -7.77 -4.89 -7.08
N MET A 101 -8.58 -5.31 -6.11
CA MET A 101 -8.24 -5.26 -4.69
C MET A 101 -8.40 -6.63 -4.04
N ALA A 102 -7.70 -6.85 -2.94
CA ALA A 102 -7.84 -8.02 -2.09
C ALA A 102 -8.39 -7.63 -0.72
N VAL A 103 -9.42 -8.33 -0.24
CA VAL A 103 -10.04 -8.07 1.07
C VAL A 103 -9.94 -9.29 1.97
N ALA A 104 -9.30 -9.16 3.12
CA ALA A 104 -9.14 -10.22 4.11
C ALA A 104 -9.71 -9.84 5.48
N ALA A 105 -10.14 -10.85 6.23
CA ALA A 105 -10.50 -10.68 7.64
C ALA A 105 -9.22 -10.69 8.49
N MET A 106 -9.10 -9.70 9.36
CA MET A 106 -8.05 -9.57 10.38
C MET A 106 -8.71 -9.50 11.77
N SER A 107 -7.90 -9.57 12.84
CA SER A 107 -8.43 -9.57 14.21
C SER A 107 -9.19 -8.27 14.55
N GLY A 108 -10.52 -8.29 14.42
CA GLY A 108 -11.39 -7.12 14.65
C GLY A 108 -11.47 -6.14 13.48
N TRP A 109 -10.80 -6.41 12.36
CA TRP A 109 -10.70 -5.54 11.19
C TRP A 109 -10.91 -6.32 9.90
N SER A 110 -11.25 -5.64 8.81
CA SER A 110 -10.93 -6.13 7.47
C SER A 110 -9.79 -5.30 6.91
N LEU A 111 -8.87 -5.95 6.19
CA LEU A 111 -7.81 -5.29 5.44
C LEU A 111 -8.15 -5.33 3.95
N VAL A 112 -8.17 -4.18 3.30
CA VAL A 112 -8.13 -4.04 1.84
C VAL A 112 -6.69 -3.77 1.44
N VAL A 113 -6.21 -4.52 0.46
CA VAL A 113 -4.91 -4.33 -0.16
C VAL A 113 -5.10 -3.97 -1.63
N GLU A 114 -4.49 -2.85 -2.00
CA GLU A 114 -4.33 -2.41 -3.38
C GLU A 114 -2.85 -2.43 -3.71
N ASP A 115 -2.46 -3.23 -4.69
CA ASP A 115 -1.09 -3.27 -5.22
C ASP A 115 -0.95 -2.18 -6.28
N ASN A 116 -0.06 -1.21 -6.02
CA ASN A 116 0.14 -0.03 -6.86
C ASN A 116 -1.17 0.69 -7.26
N GLY A 117 -2.14 0.72 -6.34
CA GLY A 117 -3.45 1.34 -6.52
C GLY A 117 -3.62 2.62 -5.70
N ILE A 118 -4.51 3.49 -6.17
CA ILE A 118 -4.77 4.81 -5.56
C ILE A 118 -6.22 4.99 -5.09
N LEU A 119 -7.09 3.98 -5.17
CA LEU A 119 -8.50 4.20 -4.81
C LEU A 119 -8.67 4.50 -3.32
N GLY A 120 -7.88 3.87 -2.45
CA GLY A 120 -7.82 4.18 -1.02
C GLY A 120 -7.25 5.55 -0.65
N LEU A 121 -6.86 6.39 -1.64
CA LEU A 121 -6.61 7.82 -1.46
C LEU A 121 -7.87 8.67 -1.59
N ARG A 122 -8.94 8.15 -2.20
CA ARG A 122 -10.12 8.96 -2.52
C ARG A 122 -10.97 9.20 -1.27
N ASP A 123 -11.14 10.47 -0.92
CA ASP A 123 -11.95 10.88 0.22
C ASP A 123 -13.37 10.30 0.15
N ASP A 124 -14.01 10.33 -1.03
CA ASP A 124 -15.36 9.80 -1.23
C ASP A 124 -15.47 8.28 -0.97
N LEU A 125 -14.39 7.54 -1.22
CA LEU A 125 -14.32 6.11 -0.91
C LEU A 125 -14.09 5.88 0.58
N LEU A 126 -13.14 6.58 1.19
CA LEU A 126 -12.83 6.43 2.61
C LEU A 126 -14.02 6.85 3.50
N GLU A 127 -14.74 7.89 3.13
CA GLU A 127 -15.96 8.32 3.80
C GLU A 127 -17.05 7.23 3.74
N ARG A 128 -17.25 6.63 2.56
CA ARG A 128 -18.19 5.53 2.36
C ARG A 128 -17.79 4.29 3.15
N LEU A 129 -16.52 3.89 3.09
CA LEU A 129 -15.99 2.74 3.82
C LEU A 129 -16.16 2.91 5.33
N SER A 130 -15.91 4.11 5.85
CA SER A 130 -16.01 4.44 7.27
C SER A 130 -17.44 4.65 7.78
N THR A 131 -18.47 4.50 6.94
CA THR A 131 -19.87 4.59 7.40
C THR A 131 -20.12 3.60 8.55
N ARG A 132 -20.46 4.13 9.73
CA ARG A 132 -20.71 3.43 10.99
C ARG A 132 -19.49 2.68 11.55
N THR A 133 -18.28 3.07 11.17
CA THR A 133 -17.05 2.44 11.64
C THR A 133 -15.85 3.40 11.58
N THR A 134 -14.67 2.88 11.89
CA THR A 134 -13.38 3.55 11.74
C THR A 134 -12.60 2.90 10.60
N VAL A 135 -11.92 3.73 9.81
CA VAL A 135 -11.01 3.36 8.75
C VAL A 135 -9.64 3.97 9.00
N VAL A 136 -8.59 3.19 8.80
CA VAL A 136 -7.19 3.66 8.74
C VAL A 136 -6.65 3.31 7.36
N SER A 137 -6.21 4.29 6.59
CA SER A 137 -5.61 4.10 5.26
C SER A 137 -4.16 4.55 5.26
N HIS A 138 -3.29 3.77 4.63
CA HIS A 138 -1.90 4.11 4.38
C HIS A 138 -1.58 3.81 2.91
N TYR A 139 -1.20 4.85 2.17
CA TYR A 139 -0.73 4.78 0.80
C TYR A 139 0.73 5.25 0.71
N ARG A 140 1.48 4.62 -0.19
CA ARG A 140 2.82 5.06 -0.60
C ARG A 140 3.13 4.52 -1.99
N ASN A 141 3.73 5.32 -2.86
CA ASN A 141 4.25 4.87 -4.15
C ASN A 141 5.80 4.81 -4.20
N VAL A 142 6.34 4.50 -5.38
CA VAL A 142 7.79 4.40 -5.59
C VAL A 142 8.49 5.74 -5.52
N GLU A 143 7.79 6.85 -5.82
CA GLU A 143 8.29 8.22 -5.67
C GLU A 143 8.18 8.76 -4.24
N GLN A 144 7.79 7.94 -3.27
CA GLN A 144 7.57 8.30 -1.87
C GLN A 144 6.41 9.30 -1.65
N ASP A 145 5.59 9.57 -2.66
CA ASP A 145 4.31 10.24 -2.46
C ASP A 145 3.42 9.31 -1.62
N SER A 146 2.90 9.86 -0.52
CA SER A 146 2.33 9.05 0.54
C SER A 146 1.19 9.76 1.25
N ARG A 147 0.30 8.97 1.86
CA ARG A 147 -0.82 9.51 2.64
C ARG A 147 -1.22 8.54 3.73
N PHE A 148 -1.36 9.07 4.93
CA PHE A 148 -2.02 8.41 6.04
C PHE A 148 -3.36 9.10 6.33
N ALA A 149 -4.41 8.32 6.57
CA ALA A 149 -5.72 8.86 6.94
C ALA A 149 -6.40 8.03 8.03
N LEU A 150 -6.96 8.72 9.03
CA LEU A 150 -7.92 8.18 9.99
C LEU A 150 -9.30 8.78 9.71
N VAL A 151 -10.24 7.93 9.36
CA VAL A 151 -11.60 8.33 8.98
C VAL A 151 -12.60 7.62 9.87
N LYS A 152 -13.61 8.34 10.36
CA LYS A 152 -14.63 7.76 11.22
C LYS A 152 -16.01 8.28 10.84
N ASN A 153 -16.93 7.38 10.52
CA ASN A 153 -18.31 7.73 10.18
C ASN A 153 -18.43 8.79 9.07
N GLY A 154 -17.59 8.73 8.03
CA GLY A 154 -17.60 9.71 6.95
C GLY A 154 -16.85 11.01 7.26
N ASP A 155 -16.20 11.12 8.42
CA ASP A 155 -15.40 12.29 8.79
C ASP A 155 -13.91 11.94 8.72
N ILE A 156 -13.17 12.62 7.85
CA ILE A 156 -11.71 12.53 7.80
C ILE A 156 -11.17 13.30 9.01
N GLN A 157 -10.87 12.55 10.07
CA GLN A 157 -10.47 13.15 11.34
C GLN A 157 -9.03 13.64 11.29
N VAL A 158 -8.15 12.84 10.70
CA VAL A 158 -6.74 13.16 10.51
C VAL A 158 -6.30 12.66 9.14
N ALA A 159 -5.60 13.50 8.39
CA ALA A 159 -4.84 13.09 7.22
C ALA A 159 -3.50 13.84 7.17
N PHE A 160 -2.43 13.16 6.78
CA PHE A 160 -1.10 13.74 6.64
C PHE A 160 -0.24 12.90 5.70
N ASP A 161 0.86 13.47 5.22
CA ASP A 161 1.92 12.74 4.54
C ASP A 161 2.93 12.23 5.58
N PRO A 162 3.14 10.90 5.74
CA PRO A 162 4.22 10.35 6.54
C PRO A 162 5.60 11.01 6.39
N TYR A 163 5.95 11.55 5.21
CA TYR A 163 7.23 12.26 4.99
C TYR A 163 7.17 13.74 5.39
N ASP A 164 5.98 14.29 5.61
CA ASP A 164 5.78 15.62 6.21
C ASP A 164 4.73 15.55 7.35
N PRO A 165 5.06 14.87 8.47
CA PRO A 165 4.12 14.62 9.56
C PRO A 165 3.68 15.90 10.30
N GLY A 166 4.33 17.03 10.02
CA GLY A 166 3.97 18.38 10.47
C GLY A 166 2.72 18.93 9.80
N ASP A 167 2.51 18.63 8.51
CA ASP A 167 1.37 19.09 7.72
C ASP A 167 0.18 18.14 7.87
N ARG A 168 -0.65 18.40 8.89
CA ARG A 168 -1.82 17.59 9.23
C ARG A 168 -3.10 18.33 8.91
N THR A 169 -4.03 17.63 8.29
CA THR A 169 -5.35 18.11 7.90
C THR A 169 -6.46 17.22 8.50
N GLY A 170 -7.72 17.57 8.24
CA GLY A 170 -8.90 16.87 8.78
C GLY A 170 -9.62 17.67 9.85
N SER A 171 -10.70 17.11 10.40
CA SER A 171 -11.53 17.78 11.40
C SER A 171 -10.89 17.83 12.80
N HIS A 172 -9.93 16.95 13.08
CA HIS A 172 -9.22 16.84 14.36
C HIS A 172 -7.72 16.56 14.14
N PRO A 173 -6.99 17.43 13.42
CA PRO A 173 -5.67 17.14 12.85
C PRO A 173 -4.61 16.75 13.90
N ASP A 174 -4.73 17.23 15.13
CA ASP A 174 -3.78 16.97 16.21
C ASP A 174 -4.15 15.78 17.12
N MET A 175 -5.29 15.12 16.86
CA MET A 175 -5.80 14.03 17.72
C MET A 175 -4.82 12.85 17.82
N LEU A 176 -4.01 12.62 16.79
CA LEU A 176 -3.03 11.53 16.75
C LEU A 176 -1.63 11.92 17.21
N LEU A 177 -1.36 13.18 17.59
CA LEU A 177 -0.01 13.64 17.93
C LEU A 177 0.73 12.76 18.95
N ALA A 178 0.05 12.35 20.01
CA ALA A 178 0.67 11.49 21.03
C ALA A 178 1.00 10.09 20.47
N ALA A 179 0.14 9.53 19.60
CA ALA A 179 0.37 8.24 18.96
C ALA A 179 1.47 8.33 17.89
N MET A 180 1.51 9.42 17.13
CA MET A 180 2.54 9.71 16.13
C MET A 180 3.92 9.81 16.78
N ARG A 181 4.06 10.63 17.84
CA ARG A 181 5.31 10.73 18.62
C ARG A 181 5.73 9.39 19.23
N ALA A 182 4.76 8.59 19.69
CA ALA A 182 5.06 7.26 20.21
C ALA A 182 5.46 6.26 19.11
N ALA A 183 5.01 6.46 17.86
CA ALA A 183 5.47 5.69 16.72
C ALA A 183 6.88 6.12 16.28
N GLY A 184 7.24 7.39 16.48
CA GLY A 184 8.58 7.93 16.22
C GLY A 184 8.59 9.20 15.37
N PHE A 185 7.44 9.64 14.86
CA PHE A 185 7.34 10.82 13.99
C PHE A 185 7.80 12.11 14.67
N ALA A 186 8.57 12.92 13.94
CA ALA A 186 8.94 14.28 14.31
C ALA A 186 7.80 15.27 13.97
N THR A 187 6.83 15.42 14.87
CA THR A 187 5.59 16.19 14.60
C THR A 187 5.71 17.72 14.66
N ASP A 188 6.89 18.24 15.01
CA ASP A 188 7.12 19.62 15.46
C ASP A 188 7.94 20.46 14.46
N GLY A 189 8.41 19.85 13.36
CA GLY A 189 9.29 20.45 12.35
C GLY A 189 8.73 20.38 10.93
N GLN A 190 9.39 21.06 9.99
CA GLN A 190 9.12 20.89 8.55
C GLN A 190 10.03 19.79 8.01
N GLY A 191 9.44 18.81 7.30
CA GLY A 191 10.16 17.80 6.54
C GLY A 191 11.13 16.96 7.38
N SER A 192 10.72 15.77 7.76
CA SER A 192 11.68 14.78 8.22
C SER A 192 12.19 14.00 7.02
N ASP A 193 13.51 13.99 6.79
CA ASP A 193 14.19 12.92 6.02
C ASP A 193 14.12 11.60 6.82
N ASP A 194 12.94 11.26 7.34
CA ASP A 194 12.67 10.00 7.99
C ASP A 194 12.69 8.97 6.86
N ALA A 195 13.88 8.45 6.57
CA ALA A 195 14.08 7.30 5.69
C ALA A 195 13.14 6.14 6.08
N ASP A 196 12.71 6.13 7.35
CA ASP A 196 11.83 5.17 7.96
C ASP A 196 10.33 5.62 7.99
N ALA A 197 9.92 6.66 7.26
CA ALA A 197 8.56 7.22 7.34
C ALA A 197 7.45 6.18 7.07
N THR A 198 7.73 5.22 6.17
CA THR A 198 6.81 4.12 5.85
C THR A 198 6.67 3.18 7.07
N GLU A 199 7.78 2.84 7.70
CA GLU A 199 7.89 2.02 8.90
C GLU A 199 7.18 2.69 10.08
N LEU A 200 7.37 4.00 10.28
CA LEU A 200 6.68 4.77 11.31
C LEU A 200 5.16 4.79 11.08
N ALA A 201 4.71 4.87 9.83
CA ALA A 201 3.29 4.79 9.48
C ALA A 201 2.70 3.39 9.72
N PHE A 202 3.46 2.32 9.51
CA PHE A 202 3.05 0.98 9.94
C PHE A 202 2.97 0.87 11.46
N ALA A 203 3.96 1.37 12.19
CA ALA A 203 3.95 1.38 13.65
C ALA A 203 2.75 2.16 14.21
N LEU A 204 2.39 3.29 13.58
CA LEU A 204 1.17 4.03 13.91
C LEU A 204 -0.10 3.21 13.62
N THR A 205 -0.14 2.53 12.47
CA THR A 205 -1.25 1.63 12.10
C THR A 205 -1.44 0.55 13.15
N GLU A 206 -0.38 -0.17 13.54
CA GLU A 206 -0.44 -1.20 14.58
C GLU A 206 -0.95 -0.67 15.91
N ARG A 207 -0.53 0.54 16.30
CA ARG A 207 -0.99 1.18 17.54
C ARG A 207 -2.49 1.46 17.51
N LEU A 208 -3.03 1.86 16.36
CA LEU A 208 -4.45 2.17 16.19
C LEU A 208 -5.30 0.90 16.05
N THR A 209 -4.83 -0.08 15.30
CA THR A 209 -5.59 -1.30 15.00
C THR A 209 -5.42 -2.39 16.07
N ARG A 210 -4.30 -2.36 16.80
CA ARG A 210 -3.81 -3.45 17.67
C ARG A 210 -3.54 -4.75 16.92
N VAL A 211 -3.32 -4.67 15.61
CA VAL A 211 -2.95 -5.79 14.75
C VAL A 211 -1.52 -5.57 14.24
N PRO A 212 -0.61 -6.52 14.45
CA PRO A 212 0.77 -6.38 13.96
C PRO A 212 0.81 -6.44 12.43
N MET A 213 1.50 -5.49 11.80
CA MET A 213 1.70 -5.39 10.37
C MET A 213 2.99 -6.11 9.98
N THR A 214 2.88 -7.42 9.78
CA THR A 214 4.00 -8.30 9.42
C THR A 214 3.70 -9.07 8.13
N THR A 215 4.75 -9.54 7.46
CA THR A 215 4.62 -10.46 6.32
C THR A 215 3.85 -11.72 6.70
N ALA A 216 4.11 -12.26 7.90
CA ALA A 216 3.41 -13.43 8.43
C ALA A 216 1.89 -13.19 8.55
N LEU A 217 1.45 -11.99 8.96
CA LEU A 217 0.03 -11.63 8.93
C LEU A 217 -0.53 -11.72 7.51
N LEU A 218 0.16 -11.12 6.54
CA LEU A 218 -0.30 -11.07 5.15
C LEU A 218 -0.43 -12.49 4.56
N HIS A 219 0.57 -13.35 4.77
CA HIS A 219 0.56 -14.74 4.28
C HIS A 219 -0.42 -15.67 5.02
N ALA A 220 -0.76 -15.38 6.28
CA ALA A 220 -1.71 -16.21 7.03
C ALA A 220 -3.18 -16.02 6.58
N ALA A 221 -3.47 -14.93 5.85
CA ALA A 221 -4.83 -14.58 5.46
C ALA A 221 -5.25 -15.19 4.12
N THR A 222 -6.56 -15.41 3.98
CA THR A 222 -7.21 -15.67 2.68
C THR A 222 -7.94 -14.40 2.25
N TYR A 223 -7.69 -13.97 1.02
CA TYR A 223 -8.24 -12.74 0.47
C TYR A 223 -9.38 -13.04 -0.49
N ILE A 224 -10.46 -12.26 -0.40
CA ILE A 224 -11.46 -12.16 -1.45
C ILE A 224 -10.95 -11.15 -2.47
N VAL A 225 -10.77 -11.60 -3.70
CA VAL A 225 -10.36 -10.71 -4.79
C VAL A 225 -11.60 -10.05 -5.38
N THR A 226 -11.54 -8.73 -5.56
CA THR A 226 -12.63 -7.93 -6.11
C THR A 226 -12.14 -6.99 -7.19
N ALA A 227 -12.93 -6.85 -8.26
CA ALA A 227 -12.77 -5.78 -9.24
C ALA A 227 -13.71 -4.61 -8.88
N VAL A 228 -13.22 -3.39 -8.95
CA VAL A 228 -13.98 -2.16 -8.71
C VAL A 228 -13.83 -1.29 -9.94
N TYR A 229 -14.95 -0.87 -10.54
CA TYR A 229 -14.90 0.07 -11.65
C TYR A 229 -14.30 1.39 -11.20
N ASP A 230 -13.35 1.90 -11.97
CA ASP A 230 -12.75 3.20 -11.75
C ASP A 230 -12.82 4.03 -13.04
N ALA A 231 -13.61 5.10 -12.98
CA ALA A 231 -13.80 5.99 -14.11
C ALA A 231 -12.51 6.72 -14.49
N ASP A 232 -11.65 7.02 -13.53
CA ASP A 232 -10.41 7.75 -13.77
C ASP A 232 -9.39 6.83 -14.47
N THR A 233 -9.25 5.58 -14.00
CA THR A 233 -8.52 4.53 -14.72
C THR A 233 -9.08 4.33 -16.13
N ALA A 234 -10.40 4.20 -16.28
CA ALA A 234 -11.02 3.98 -17.59
C ALA A 234 -10.79 5.15 -18.56
N ALA A 235 -10.76 6.39 -18.07
CA ALA A 235 -10.48 7.57 -18.89
C ALA A 235 -8.99 7.63 -19.28
N TRP A 236 -8.08 7.38 -18.34
CA TRP A 236 -6.64 7.35 -18.60
C TRP A 236 -6.26 6.28 -19.64
N GLU A 237 -6.86 5.09 -19.56
CA GLU A 237 -6.62 3.99 -20.51
C GLU A 237 -7.17 4.28 -21.92
N GLN A 238 -8.19 5.14 -22.04
CA GLN A 238 -8.66 5.60 -23.35
C GLN A 238 -7.63 6.51 -24.03
N GLU A 239 -6.91 7.31 -23.24
CA GLU A 239 -5.83 8.18 -23.70
C GLU A 239 -4.50 7.42 -23.88
N ASN A 240 -4.31 6.32 -23.13
CA ASN A 240 -3.10 5.51 -23.08
C ASN A 240 -3.42 4.02 -23.33
N PRO A 241 -3.77 3.64 -24.58
CA PRO A 241 -4.24 2.30 -24.86
C PRO A 241 -3.12 1.25 -24.70
N ASP A 242 -3.31 0.34 -23.75
CA ASP A 242 -2.47 -0.84 -23.58
C ASP A 242 -3.19 -2.10 -24.14
N PRO A 243 -2.66 -2.74 -25.21
CA PRO A 243 -3.26 -3.94 -25.79
C PRO A 243 -3.13 -5.18 -24.89
N GLY A 244 -2.31 -5.15 -23.83
CA GLY A 244 -2.16 -6.23 -22.85
C GLY A 244 -3.22 -6.28 -21.76
N LEU A 245 -4.11 -5.28 -21.66
CA LEU A 245 -5.14 -5.22 -20.64
C LEU A 245 -6.19 -6.31 -20.82
N GLN A 246 -6.53 -6.99 -19.72
CA GLN A 246 -7.67 -7.89 -19.73
C GLN A 246 -8.97 -7.08 -19.87
N PRO A 247 -9.97 -7.58 -20.62
CA PRO A 247 -11.26 -6.91 -20.72
C PRO A 247 -11.98 -6.86 -19.37
N ALA A 248 -12.77 -5.80 -19.16
CA ALA A 248 -13.76 -5.74 -18.09
C ALA A 248 -14.72 -6.94 -18.22
N GLY A 249 -15.10 -7.52 -17.08
CA GLY A 249 -15.95 -8.72 -17.00
C GLY A 249 -17.39 -8.41 -16.68
#